data_AF-A0A821QDY8-F1
#
_entry.id   AF-A0A821QDY8-F1
#
_cell.length_a   1.000
_cell.length_b   1.000
_cell.length_c   1.000
_cell.angle_alpha   90.00
_cell.angle_beta   90.00
_cell.angle_gamma   90.00
#
_symmetry.space_group_name_H-M   'P 1'
#
loop_
_entity.id
_entity.type
_entity.pdbx_description
1 polymer ?
#
loop_
_entity_poly.entity_id
_entity_poly.type
_entity_poly.pdbx_seq_one_letter_code
_entity_poly.pdbx_strand_id
1 'polypeptide(L)'
;HCLLNPVELAWAGLKQYVRDNNVNFRLSDVRHLAQEWMLNLKTATVTAYLNHVYNTEEMFKKSYAFTEQLEEDLLDDDNDDELNSEIEEMTD
;
A
#
# COMPACT_ATOMS: atom_id res chain seq x y z
N HIS A 1 3.59 -0.89 -6.88
CA HIS A 1 3.02 -1.74 -5.83
C HIS A 1 1.57 -2.06 -6.20
N CYS A 2 1.13 -3.32 -6.18
CA CYS A 2 -0.24 -3.69 -6.62
C CYS A 2 -1.34 -2.95 -5.85
N LEU A 3 -1.08 -2.58 -4.59
CA LEU A 3 -1.98 -1.79 -3.74
C LEU A 3 -2.23 -0.35 -4.23
N LEU A 4 -1.38 0.18 -5.12
CA LEU A 4 -1.51 1.54 -5.68
C LEU A 4 -2.13 1.55 -7.08
N ASN A 5 -2.61 0.41 -7.57
CA ASN A 5 -3.28 0.31 -8.86
C ASN A 5 -4.75 -0.09 -8.68
N PRO A 6 -5.71 0.80 -8.94
CA PRO A 6 -7.13 0.50 -8.72
C PRO A 6 -7.66 -0.60 -9.64
N VAL A 7 -6.99 -0.86 -10.77
CA VAL A 7 -7.36 -1.97 -11.68
C VAL A 7 -7.15 -3.33 -11.02
N GLU A 8 -6.18 -3.48 -10.11
CA GLU A 8 -5.96 -4.73 -9.38
C GLU A 8 -7.13 -5.06 -8.44
N LEU A 9 -7.74 -4.02 -7.84
CA LEU A 9 -8.94 -4.16 -7.02
C LEU A 9 -10.14 -4.59 -7.88
N ALA A 10 -10.27 -4.00 -9.07
CA ALA A 10 -11.28 -4.42 -10.04
C ALA A 10 -11.09 -5.88 -10.46
N TRP A 11 -9.86 -6.31 -10.74
CA TRP A 11 -9.55 -7.71 -11.04
C TRP A 11 -9.87 -8.64 -9.88
N ALA A 12 -9.62 -8.24 -8.63
CA ALA A 12 -9.99 -9.02 -7.46
C ALA A 12 -11.52 -9.22 -7.38
N GLY A 13 -12.28 -8.14 -7.55
CA GLY A 13 -13.75 -8.19 -7.56
C GLY A 13 -14.33 -9.04 -8.69
N LEU A 14 -13.82 -8.87 -9.91
CA LEU A 14 -14.20 -9.68 -11.07
C LEU A 14 -13.94 -11.17 -10.85
N LYS A 15 -12.73 -11.52 -10.38
CA LYS A 15 -12.35 -12.92 -10.10
C LYS A 15 -13.25 -13.53 -9.03
N GLN A 16 -13.57 -12.76 -7.97
CA GLN A 16 -14.47 -13.23 -6.91
C GLN A 16 -15.88 -13.50 -7.47
N TYR A 17 -16.44 -12.57 -8.25
CA TYR A 17 -17.76 -12.75 -8.86
C TYR A 17 -17.80 -13.97 -9.80
N VAL A 18 -16.81 -14.14 -10.68
CA VAL A 18 -16.74 -15.30 -11.56
C VAL A 18 -16.63 -16.60 -10.76
N ARG A 19 -15.79 -16.62 -9.70
CA ARG A 19 -15.63 -17.80 -8.82
C ARG A 19 -16.95 -18.20 -8.17
N ASP A 20 -17.73 -17.23 -7.69
CA ASP A 20 -18.95 -17.49 -6.94
C ASP A 20 -20.12 -17.95 -7.84
N ASN A 21 -20.08 -17.62 -9.13
CA ASN A 21 -21.20 -17.86 -10.05
C ASN A 21 -20.91 -18.90 -11.14
N ASN A 22 -19.65 -19.24 -11.40
CA ASN A 22 -19.28 -20.24 -12.42
C ASN A 22 -19.46 -21.68 -11.91
N VAL A 23 -20.69 -22.17 -11.95
CA VAL A 23 -21.05 -23.52 -11.48
C VAL A 23 -20.72 -24.64 -12.47
N ASN A 24 -20.66 -24.35 -13.77
CA ASN A 24 -20.45 -25.36 -14.82
C ASN A 24 -18.97 -25.48 -15.26
N PHE A 25 -18.11 -24.60 -14.75
CA PHE A 25 -16.67 -24.54 -15.05
C PHE A 25 -16.33 -24.42 -16.55
N ARG A 26 -17.23 -23.85 -17.35
CA ARG A 26 -17.02 -23.65 -18.80
C ARG A 26 -16.38 -22.30 -19.07
N LEU A 27 -15.47 -22.25 -20.04
CA LEU A 27 -14.85 -20.98 -20.46
C LEU A 27 -15.86 -19.99 -21.07
N SER A 28 -16.92 -20.49 -21.72
CA SER A 28 -18.03 -19.65 -22.19
C SER A 28 -18.68 -18.88 -21.04
N ASP A 29 -18.85 -19.55 -19.90
CA ASP A 29 -19.57 -19.02 -18.74
C ASP A 29 -18.69 -17.99 -18.03
N VAL A 30 -17.37 -18.26 -17.94
CA VAL A 30 -16.37 -17.28 -17.47
C VAL A 30 -16.44 -15.98 -18.29
N ARG A 31 -16.48 -16.08 -19.62
CA ARG A 31 -16.57 -14.90 -20.50
C ARG A 31 -17.87 -14.13 -20.25
N HIS A 32 -19.00 -14.83 -20.16
CA HIS A 32 -20.31 -14.22 -19.95
C HIS A 32 -20.37 -13.49 -18.59
N LEU A 33 -20.01 -14.19 -17.51
CA LEU A 33 -19.98 -13.64 -16.16
C LEU A 33 -19.03 -12.44 -16.05
N ALA A 34 -17.89 -12.47 -16.75
CA ALA A 34 -16.97 -11.36 -16.74
C ALA A 34 -17.57 -10.10 -17.40
N GLN A 35 -18.25 -10.28 -18.53
CA GLN A 35 -18.95 -9.19 -19.21
C GLN A 35 -20.10 -8.64 -18.36
N GLU A 36 -20.89 -9.53 -17.75
CA GLU A 36 -21.98 -9.17 -16.85
C GLU A 36 -21.49 -8.34 -15.66
N TRP A 37 -20.41 -8.77 -15.00
CA TRP A 37 -19.85 -8.03 -13.88
C TRP A 37 -19.39 -6.63 -14.27
N MET A 38 -18.69 -6.50 -15.41
CA MET A 38 -18.21 -5.20 -15.91
C MET A 38 -19.36 -4.24 -16.22
N LEU A 39 -20.45 -4.74 -16.81
CA LEU A 39 -21.64 -3.93 -17.13
C LEU A 39 -22.40 -3.49 -15.88
N ASN A 40 -22.37 -4.29 -14.83
CA ASN A 40 -23.04 -4.00 -13.55
C ASN A 40 -22.15 -3.24 -12.55
N LEU A 41 -20.92 -2.86 -12.94
CA LEU A 41 -20.00 -2.17 -12.06
C LEU A 41 -20.52 -0.75 -11.76
N LYS A 42 -20.80 -0.50 -10.47
CA LYS A 42 -21.38 0.77 -10.02
C LYS A 42 -20.30 1.82 -9.79
N THR A 43 -20.63 3.08 -10.02
CA THR A 43 -19.76 4.23 -9.73
C THR A 43 -19.28 4.23 -8.28
N ALA A 44 -20.15 3.89 -7.33
CA ALA A 44 -19.78 3.79 -5.90
C ALA A 44 -18.62 2.80 -5.65
N THR A 45 -18.62 1.65 -6.34
CA THR A 45 -17.56 0.65 -6.25
C THR A 45 -16.26 1.18 -6.84
N VAL A 46 -16.32 1.85 -8.00
CA VAL A 46 -15.14 2.47 -8.63
C VAL A 46 -14.55 3.56 -7.73
N THR A 47 -15.39 4.41 -7.14
CA THR A 47 -14.97 5.42 -6.16
C THR A 47 -14.28 4.78 -4.96
N ALA A 48 -14.80 3.65 -4.46
CA ALA A 48 -14.15 2.92 -3.36
C ALA A 48 -12.75 2.41 -3.73
N TYR A 49 -12.54 1.94 -4.96
CA TYR A 49 -11.22 1.52 -5.45
C TYR A 49 -10.24 2.69 -5.52
N LEU A 50 -10.68 3.85 -6.02
CA LEU A 50 -9.86 5.06 -6.08
C LEU A 50 -9.49 5.54 -4.67
N ASN A 51 -10.46 5.56 -3.76
CA ASN A 51 -10.24 5.94 -2.36
C ASN A 51 -9.27 4.98 -1.65
N HIS A 52 -9.33 3.68 -1.93
CA HIS A 52 -8.38 2.72 -1.38
C HIS A 52 -6.94 3.07 -1.76
N VAL A 53 -6.71 3.34 -3.06
CA VAL A 53 -5.38 3.70 -3.56
C VAL A 53 -4.89 5.01 -2.93
N TYR A 54 -5.75 6.03 -2.89
CA TYR A 54 -5.43 7.32 -2.25
C TYR A 54 -5.04 7.14 -0.78
N ASN A 55 -5.85 6.42 0.01
CA ASN A 55 -5.57 6.20 1.42
C ASN A 55 -4.29 5.39 1.65
N THR A 56 -4.02 4.42 0.78
CA THR A 56 -2.79 3.62 0.84
C THR A 56 -1.56 4.46 0.53
N GLU A 57 -1.65 5.35 -0.45
CA GLU A 57 -0.59 6.30 -0.78
C GLU A 57 -0.29 7.23 0.40
N GLU A 58 -1.33 7.81 1.02
CA GLU A 58 -1.18 8.68 2.20
C GLU A 58 -0.56 7.94 3.39
N MET A 59 -0.91 6.67 3.59
CA MET A 59 -0.26 5.83 4.61
C MET A 59 1.22 5.64 4.33
N PHE A 60 1.61 5.37 3.07
CA PHE A 60 3.02 5.24 2.70
C PHE A 60 3.79 6.54 2.88
N LYS A 61 3.22 7.69 2.51
CA LYS A 61 3.84 9.00 2.76
C LYS A 61 4.10 9.24 4.24
N LYS A 62 3.12 8.93 5.10
CA LYS A 62 3.27 9.06 6.56
C LYS A 62 4.35 8.15 7.12
N SER A 63 4.37 6.89 6.67
CA SER A 63 5.41 5.93 7.08
C SER A 63 6.80 6.40 6.66
N TYR A 64 6.91 6.96 5.45
CA TYR A 64 8.17 7.46 4.92
C TYR A 64 8.66 8.70 5.68
N ALA A 65 7.77 9.67 5.93
CA ALA A 65 8.10 10.84 6.74
C ALA A 65 8.52 10.47 8.18
N PHE A 66 7.86 9.46 8.76
CA PHE A 66 8.23 8.95 10.08
C PHE A 66 9.63 8.32 10.10
N THR A 67 9.99 7.55 9.06
CA THR A 67 11.33 6.97 8.96
C THR A 67 12.41 8.02 8.75
N GLU A 68 12.16 9.06 7.94
CA GLU A 68 13.11 10.17 7.79
C GLU A 68 13.33 10.90 9.12
N GLN A 69 12.25 11.19 9.85
CA GLN A 69 12.36 11.81 11.17
C GLN A 69 13.14 10.93 12.15
N LEU A 70 12.91 9.62 12.16
CA LEU A 70 13.63 8.70 13.04
C LEU A 70 15.13 8.64 12.69
N GLU A 71 15.47 8.71 11.40
CA GLU A 71 16.87 8.76 10.96
C GLU A 71 17.56 10.05 11.42
N GLU A 72 16.88 11.21 11.32
CA GLU A 72 17.37 12.48 11.84
C GLU A 72 17.58 12.44 13.36
N ASP A 73 16.57 11.98 14.11
CA ASP A 73 16.64 11.89 15.57
C ASP A 73 17.79 10.97 16.05
N LEU A 74 18.09 9.89 15.32
CA LEU A 74 19.21 8.99 15.65
C LEU A 74 20.58 9.58 15.30
N LEU A 75 20.68 10.41 14.25
CA LEU A 75 21.92 11.08 13.87
C LEU A 75 22.25 12.26 14.79
N ASP A 76 21.24 12.90 15.39
CA ASP A 76 21.44 13.99 16.35
C ASP A 76 21.90 13.49 17.74
N ASP A 77 21.60 12.23 18.10
CA ASP A 77 22.01 11.59 19.37
C ASP A 77 23.51 11.18 19.38
N ASP A 78 24.12 11.03 18.20
CA ASP A 78 25.56 10.71 18.04
C ASP A 78 26.48 11.95 18.14
N ASN A 79 25.93 13.16 18.37
CA ASN A 79 26.71 14.38 18.66
C ASN A 79 27.11 14.52 20.15
N ASP A 80 27.14 13.42 20.91
CA ASP A 80 27.80 13.30 22.22
C ASP A 80 29.34 13.21 22.10
N ASP A 81 29.92 13.93 21.13
CA ASP A 81 31.38 14.17 21.01
C ASP A 81 31.95 14.98 22.21
N GLU A 82 31.10 15.40 23.16
CA GLU A 82 31.53 16.06 24.40
C GLU A 82 32.02 15.08 25.49
N LEU A 83 31.88 13.75 25.30
CA LEU A 83 32.43 12.75 26.24
C LEU A 83 33.85 12.27 25.90
N ASN A 84 34.35 12.57 24.71
CA ASN A 84 35.70 12.16 24.31
C ASN A 84 36.79 13.20 24.66
N SER A 85 36.39 14.42 25.07
CA SER A 85 37.31 15.48 25.50
C SER A 85 37.73 15.39 26.97
N GLU A 86 36.93 14.74 27.84
CA GLU A 86 37.31 14.53 29.25
C GLU A 86 38.32 13.38 29.46
N ILE A 87 38.43 12.44 28.50
CA ILE A 87 39.35 11.30 28.62
C ILE A 87 40.79 11.69 28.24
N GLU A 88 40.99 12.61 27.30
CA GLU A 88 42.34 13.09 26.93
C GLU A 88 42.95 14.02 28.01
N GLU A 89 42.15 14.80 28.74
CA GLU A 89 42.64 15.72 29.78
C GLU A 89 43.06 15.02 31.09
N MET A 90 42.66 13.76 31.29
CA MET A 90 43.07 12.94 32.44
C MET A 90 44.34 12.10 32.20
N THR A 91 44.88 12.09 30.98
CA THR A 91 46.05 11.28 30.59
C THR A 91 47.36 12.06 30.42
N ASP A 92 47.37 13.37 30.67
CA ASP A 92 48.59 14.22 30.69
C ASP A 92 49.09 14.55 32.12
#